data_AF-A0A8D1R3E2-F1
#
_entry.id   AF-A0A8D1R3E2-F1
#
_cell.length_a   1.000
_cell.length_b   1.000
_cell.length_c   1.000
_cell.angle_alpha   90.00
_cell.angle_beta   90.00
_cell.angle_gamma   90.00
#
_symmetry.space_group_name_H-M   'P 1'
#
loop_
_entity.id
_entity.type
_entity.pdbx_description
1 polymer ?
#
loop_
_entity_poly.entity_id
_entity_poly.type
_entity_poly.pdbx_seq_one_letter_code
_entity_poly.pdbx_strand_id
1 'polypeptide(L)'
;MMATAQLFHAVRIHKASKETVFPSQITNEHESLIMVKKLFATSISCITYLRGLFPESSYGERHLDDLSLKILREDKKCPGSLHIIKW
;
A
#
# COMPACT_ATOMS: atom_id res chain seq x y z
N MET A 1 -17.44 -12.34 -49.63
CA MET A 1 -16.12 -11.67 -49.66
C MET A 1 -16.14 -10.63 -48.56
N MET A 2 -15.36 -10.84 -47.50
CA MET A 2 -15.33 -10.02 -46.27
C MET A 2 -14.38 -8.84 -46.49
N ALA A 3 -14.74 -7.64 -46.03
CA ALA A 3 -13.81 -6.52 -45.88
C ALA A 3 -14.06 -5.85 -44.53
N THR A 4 -12.97 -5.71 -43.78
CA THR A 4 -12.87 -5.56 -42.34
C THR A 4 -13.12 -4.14 -41.86
N ALA A 5 -14.10 -3.97 -40.97
CA ALA A 5 -14.16 -2.83 -40.06
C ALA A 5 -13.00 -2.97 -39.05
N GLN A 6 -11.94 -2.15 -39.20
CA GLN A 6 -10.88 -2.10 -38.20
C GLN A 6 -11.36 -1.32 -36.98
N LEU A 7 -11.67 -2.10 -35.95
CA LEU A 7 -11.95 -1.69 -34.59
C LEU A 7 -10.80 -0.81 -34.08
N PHE A 8 -11.08 0.46 -33.79
CA PHE A 8 -10.21 1.28 -32.96
C PHE A 8 -10.02 0.54 -31.64
N HIS A 9 -8.84 -0.04 -31.47
CA HIS A 9 -8.44 -0.70 -30.24
C HIS A 9 -8.31 0.38 -29.17
N ALA A 10 -9.41 0.68 -28.49
CA ALA A 10 -9.41 1.39 -27.24
C ALA A 10 -8.60 0.53 -26.27
N VAL A 11 -7.29 0.77 -26.22
CA VAL A 11 -6.43 0.31 -25.14
C VAL A 11 -7.07 0.91 -23.90
N ARG A 12 -7.87 0.10 -23.21
CA ARG A 12 -8.33 0.35 -21.86
C ARG A 12 -7.04 0.32 -21.04
N ILE A 13 -6.36 1.46 -20.96
CA ILE A 13 -5.32 1.69 -19.97
C ILE A 13 -6.06 1.56 -18.65
N HIS A 14 -6.01 0.36 -18.06
CA HIS A 14 -6.28 0.19 -16.65
C HIS A 14 -5.28 1.11 -15.97
N LYS A 15 -5.71 2.34 -15.64
CA LYS A 15 -4.98 3.24 -14.77
C LYS A 15 -4.85 2.47 -13.46
N ALA A 16 -3.75 1.74 -13.30
CA ALA A 16 -3.39 1.14 -12.02
C ALA A 16 -3.31 2.33 -11.06
N SER A 17 -4.36 2.52 -10.27
CA SER A 17 -4.37 3.49 -9.21
C SER A 17 -3.25 3.08 -8.27
N LYS A 18 -2.11 3.77 -8.38
CA LYS A 18 -0.99 3.62 -7.47
C LYS A 18 -1.53 3.99 -6.09
N GLU A 19 -1.91 3.00 -5.28
CA GLU A 19 -2.41 3.24 -3.93
C GLU A 19 -1.35 3.99 -3.15
N THR A 20 -1.67 5.21 -2.75
CA THR A 20 -0.79 6.05 -1.95
C THR A 20 -0.86 5.62 -0.48
N VAL A 21 0.27 5.77 0.23
CA VAL A 21 0.37 5.43 1.67
C VAL A 21 -0.56 6.30 2.51
N PHE A 22 -0.91 7.51 2.07
CA PHE A 22 -1.92 8.37 2.69
C PHE A 22 -2.97 8.81 1.67
N PRO A 23 -4.21 9.11 2.10
CA PRO A 23 -5.20 9.72 1.22
C PRO A 23 -4.70 11.08 0.73
N SER A 24 -5.02 11.42 -0.53
CA SER A 24 -4.60 12.68 -1.14
C SER A 24 -5.38 13.89 -0.63
N GLN A 25 -6.57 13.68 -0.06
CA GLN A 25 -7.42 14.69 0.57
C GLN A 25 -8.17 14.09 1.76
N ILE A 26 -8.42 14.92 2.77
CA ILE A 26 -9.16 14.56 3.98
C ILE A 26 -10.30 15.56 4.12
N THR A 27 -11.49 15.18 3.70
CA THR A 27 -12.66 16.08 3.65
C THR A 27 -13.79 15.66 4.57
N ASN A 28 -13.74 14.44 5.10
CA ASN A 28 -14.77 13.87 5.96
C ASN A 28 -14.16 12.96 7.03
N GLU A 29 -15.01 12.48 7.94
CA GLU A 29 -14.61 11.63 9.06
C GLU A 29 -14.02 10.28 8.59
N HIS A 30 -14.57 9.70 7.52
CA HIS A 30 -14.09 8.42 6.99
C HIS A 30 -12.65 8.52 6.47
N GLU A 31 -12.34 9.57 5.72
CA GLU A 31 -10.97 9.83 5.24
C GLU A 31 -10.02 10.13 6.40
N SER A 32 -10.50 10.83 7.44
CA SER A 32 -9.73 11.07 8.66
C SER A 32 -9.38 9.73 9.35
N LEU A 33 -10.35 8.83 9.46
CA LEU A 33 -10.14 7.49 10.01
C LEU A 33 -9.12 6.69 9.19
N ILE A 34 -9.25 6.69 7.86
CA ILE A 34 -8.29 6.02 6.96
C ILE A 34 -6.89 6.59 7.16
N MET A 35 -6.75 7.92 7.19
CA MET A 35 -5.46 8.58 7.39
C MET A 35 -4.82 8.15 8.72
N VAL A 36 -5.57 8.18 9.82
CA VAL A 36 -5.07 7.80 11.15
C VAL A 36 -4.65 6.32 11.18
N LYS A 37 -5.45 5.42 10.60
CA LYS A 37 -5.09 4.00 10.49
C LYS A 37 -3.77 3.80 9.74
N LYS A 38 -3.63 4.44 8.57
CA LYS A 38 -2.41 4.33 7.77
C LYS A 38 -1.19 4.99 8.45
N LEU A 39 -1.40 6.06 9.20
CA LEU A 39 -0.34 6.76 9.96
C LEU A 39 0.21 5.85 11.06
N PHE A 40 -0.69 5.22 11.82
CA PHE A 40 -0.31 4.30 12.88
C PHE A 40 0.46 3.10 12.32
N ALA A 41 -0.07 2.46 11.27
CA ALA A 41 0.59 1.33 10.61
C ALA A 41 2.00 1.69 10.11
N THR A 42 2.16 2.87 9.50
CA THR A 42 3.46 3.36 9.00
C THR A 42 4.43 3.61 10.15
N SER A 43 3.97 4.29 11.21
CA SER A 43 4.79 4.63 12.36
C SER A 43 5.30 3.39 13.09
N ILE A 44 4.41 2.42 13.35
CA ILE A 44 4.78 1.16 13.97
C ILE A 44 5.74 0.38 13.08
N SER A 45 5.51 0.32 11.76
CA SER A 45 6.42 -0.33 10.82
C SER A 45 7.83 0.27 10.85
N CYS A 46 7.94 1.60 10.87
CA CYS A 46 9.24 2.27 11.02
C CYS A 46 9.93 1.90 12.33
N ILE A 47 9.20 1.92 13.45
CA ILE A 47 9.77 1.57 14.76
C ILE A 47 10.26 0.12 14.77
N THR A 48 9.42 -0.83 14.34
CA THR A 48 9.76 -2.25 14.36
C THR A 48 10.91 -2.56 13.40
N TYR A 49 11.00 -1.85 12.28
CA TYR A 49 12.08 -1.99 11.30
C TYR A 49 13.40 -1.51 11.88
N LEU A 50 13.44 -0.26 12.36
CA LEU A 50 14.66 0.35 12.93
C LEU A 50 15.16 -0.39 14.17
N ARG A 51 14.26 -1.02 14.93
CA ARG A 51 14.59 -1.84 16.10
C ARG A 51 14.92 -3.30 15.75
N GLY A 52 14.75 -3.72 14.50
CA GLY A 52 15.02 -5.10 14.07
C GLY A 52 14.12 -6.15 14.73
N LEU A 53 12.87 -5.80 15.08
CA LEU A 53 11.96 -6.71 15.79
C LEU A 53 11.45 -7.87 14.93
N PHE A 54 11.45 -7.68 13.61
CA PHE A 54 11.04 -8.68 12.63
C PHE A 54 12.09 -8.77 11.53
N PRO A 55 12.22 -9.91 10.84
CA PRO A 55 13.16 -10.07 9.74
C PRO A 55 12.80 -9.15 8.55
N GLU A 56 13.79 -8.84 7.72
CA GLU A 56 13.63 -8.00 6.52
C GLU A 56 12.49 -8.51 5.61
N SER A 57 12.32 -9.83 5.51
CA SER A 57 11.27 -10.47 4.71
C SER A 57 9.83 -10.14 5.16
N SER A 58 9.66 -9.72 6.42
CA SER A 58 8.35 -9.31 6.95
C SER A 58 7.99 -7.88 6.59
N TYR A 59 8.91 -7.13 5.98
CA TYR A 59 8.64 -5.79 5.47
C TYR A 59 8.57 -5.83 3.96
N GLY A 60 7.85 -4.88 3.38
CA GLY A 60 8.15 -4.54 2.01
C GLY A 60 7.95 -3.08 1.72
N GLU A 61 8.51 -2.70 0.58
CA GLU A 61 8.71 -1.31 0.24
C GLU A 61 7.42 -0.67 -0.29
N ARG A 62 7.18 0.57 0.14
CA ARG A 62 6.15 1.47 -0.37
C ARG A 62 6.78 2.85 -0.53
N HIS A 63 6.50 3.50 -1.66
CA HIS A 63 7.01 4.85 -1.90
C HIS A 63 5.98 5.89 -1.48
N LEU A 64 6.45 6.88 -0.73
CA LEU A 64 5.74 8.12 -0.42
C LEU A 64 6.59 9.26 -0.99
N ASP A 65 6.15 9.83 -2.11
CA ASP A 65 6.93 10.81 -2.87
C ASP A 65 8.36 10.31 -3.13
N ASP A 66 9.37 11.00 -2.61
CA ASP A 66 10.79 10.64 -2.74
C ASP A 66 11.30 9.73 -1.60
N LEU A 67 10.43 9.31 -0.69
CA LEU A 67 10.78 8.46 0.46
C LEU A 67 10.36 7.00 0.24
N SER A 68 11.30 6.08 0.43
CA SER A 68 11.05 4.63 0.52
C SER A 68 10.73 4.23 1.96
N LEU A 69 9.52 3.73 2.21
CA LEU A 69 9.07 3.23 3.51
C LEU A 69 9.08 1.71 3.55
N LYS A 70 9.56 1.16 4.68
CA LYS A 70 9.45 -0.26 5.03
C LYS A 70 8.14 -0.46 5.78
N ILE A 71 7.15 -1.01 5.10
CA ILE A 71 5.83 -1.28 5.68
C ILE A 71 5.77 -2.74 6.08
N LEU A 72 5.39 -3.00 7.34
CA LEU A 72 5.21 -4.35 7.85
C LEU A 72 4.07 -5.03 7.07
N ARG A 73 4.33 -6.24 6.59
CA ARG A 73 3.37 -7.03 5.80
C ARG A 73 2.97 -8.27 6.55
N GLU A 74 1.78 -8.77 6.20
CA GLU A 74 1.28 -10.02 6.72
C GLU A 74 2.17 -11.15 6.18
N ASP A 75 2.93 -11.77 7.07
CA ASP A 75 3.80 -12.88 6.73
C ASP A 75 3.37 -14.12 7.52
N LYS A 76 2.92 -15.14 6.79
CA LYS A 76 2.51 -16.43 7.37
C LYS A 76 3.67 -17.14 8.10
N LYS A 77 4.92 -16.79 7.78
CA LYS A 77 6.11 -17.32 8.44
C LYS A 77 6.45 -16.59 9.75
N CYS A 78 5.84 -15.44 9.99
CA CYS A 78 6.06 -14.61 11.18
C CYS A 78 4.71 -14.23 11.83
N PRO A 79 4.07 -15.14 12.58
CA PRO A 79 2.78 -14.87 13.22
C PRO A 79 2.80 -13.70 14.22
N GLY A 80 3.98 -13.27 14.69
CA GLY A 80 4.12 -12.05 15.49
C GLY A 80 3.85 -10.76 14.71
N SER A 81 4.16 -10.71 13.40
CA SER A 81 3.86 -9.52 12.59
C SER A 81 2.36 -9.38 12.34
N LEU A 82 1.68 -10.50 12.12
CA LEU A 82 0.23 -10.63 11.88
C LEU A 82 -0.66 -9.90 12.90
N HIS A 83 -0.33 -9.94 14.19
CA HIS A 83 -1.13 -9.27 15.23
C HIS A 83 -1.02 -7.73 15.20
N ILE A 84 0.07 -7.19 14.65
CA ILE A 84 0.30 -5.74 14.61
C ILE A 84 -0.46 -5.09 13.45
N ILE A 85 -0.73 -5.85 12.38
CA ILE A 85 -1.28 -5.34 11.11
C ILE A 85 -2.80 -5.45 11.01
N LYS A 86 -3.46 -6.20 11.90
CA LYS A 86 -4.92 -6.35 11.94
C LYS A 86 -5.56 -5.24 12.80
N TRP A 87 -6.02 -4.15 12.16
CA TRP A 87 -6.80 -3.07 12.80
C TRP A 87 -7.89 -2.47 11.90
#